data_AF-A0A5A7MS85-F1
#
_entry.id   AF-A0A5A7MS85-F1
#
_cell.length_a   1.000
_cell.length_b   1.000
_cell.length_c   1.000
_cell.angle_alpha   90.00
_cell.angle_beta   90.00
_cell.angle_gamma   90.00
#
_symmetry.space_group_name_H-M   'P 1'
#
loop_
_entity.id
_entity.type
_entity.pdbx_description
1 polymer ?
#
loop_
_entity_poly.entity_id
_entity_poly.type
_entity_poly.pdbx_seq_one_letter_code
_entity_poly.pdbx_strand_id
1 'polypeptide(L)'
;MGLNKRDFIKSAILAMAAGGLSGVPKRRVHAAESDAFSNLPNLAENAVPITVAERRKRIEKAQSLMREAGLSALVLEPGSSLVYFTGLSLWRSERFHGAVIPASGEIAYVSPAFEEPALREKLQLGDDVRVWEEHEDPFRLVAQILADRGVKKGAVGMEASVRHFVVDGIAKQVPHLSIASAQAVVTGCRAIKSPAEIA
;
A
#
# COMPACT_ATOMS: atom_id res chain seq x y z
N MET A 1 -18.57 -22.38 21.47
CA MET A 1 -17.80 -23.39 20.69
C MET A 1 -18.12 -23.13 19.23
N GLY A 2 -17.31 -22.31 18.56
CA GLY A 2 -17.59 -21.84 17.20
C GLY A 2 -17.13 -22.87 16.17
N LEU A 3 -18.04 -23.34 15.34
CA LEU A 3 -17.73 -24.26 14.24
C LEU A 3 -16.78 -23.60 13.24
N ASN A 4 -15.69 -24.28 12.90
CA ASN A 4 -14.71 -23.79 11.95
C ASN A 4 -15.26 -23.94 10.52
N LYS A 5 -14.92 -23.03 9.60
CA LYS A 5 -15.37 -23.05 8.19
C LYS A 5 -15.12 -24.39 7.49
N ARG A 6 -14.07 -25.10 7.92
CA ARG A 6 -13.69 -26.44 7.41
C ARG A 6 -14.69 -27.53 7.81
N ASP A 7 -15.32 -27.41 8.97
CA ASP A 7 -16.28 -28.41 9.48
C ASP A 7 -17.64 -28.28 8.78
N PHE A 8 -18.02 -27.06 8.42
CA PHE A 8 -19.23 -26.77 7.64
C PHE A 8 -19.18 -27.40 6.24
N ILE A 9 -18.03 -27.30 5.56
CA ILE A 9 -17.86 -27.85 4.20
C ILE A 9 -17.92 -29.39 4.20
N LYS A 10 -17.35 -30.04 5.22
CA LYS A 10 -17.42 -31.50 5.38
C LYS A 10 -18.86 -32.00 5.57
N SER A 11 -19.68 -31.19 6.23
CA SER A 11 -21.08 -31.52 6.53
C SER A 11 -21.99 -31.45 5.29
N ALA A 12 -21.68 -30.58 4.33
CA ALA A 12 -22.52 -30.35 3.15
C ALA A 12 -22.48 -31.48 2.10
N ILE A 13 -21.45 -32.33 2.13
CA ILE A 13 -21.28 -33.41 1.14
C ILE A 13 -22.16 -34.64 1.46
N LEU A 14 -22.64 -34.78 2.71
CA LEU A 14 -23.37 -35.98 3.13
C LEU A 14 -24.85 -36.02 2.68
N ALA A 15 -25.39 -34.95 2.08
CA ALA A 15 -26.81 -34.87 1.73
C ALA A 15 -27.18 -35.40 0.32
N MET A 16 -26.21 -35.78 -0.52
CA MET A 16 -26.45 -36.13 -1.94
C MET A 16 -26.45 -37.63 -2.27
N ALA A 17 -26.43 -38.53 -1.27
CA ALA A 17 -26.20 -39.97 -1.49
C ALA A 17 -27.47 -40.86 -1.40
N ALA A 18 -28.66 -40.34 -1.72
CA ALA A 18 -29.88 -41.14 -1.80
C ALA A 18 -30.54 -41.00 -3.19
N GLY A 19 -30.06 -41.77 -4.16
CA GLY A 19 -30.64 -41.84 -5.51
C GLY A 19 -29.73 -42.60 -6.48
N GLY A 20 -29.97 -43.89 -6.65
CA GLY A 20 -29.19 -44.75 -7.54
C GLY A 20 -29.49 -44.53 -9.03
N LEU A 21 -28.51 -44.85 -9.87
CA LEU A 21 -28.65 -45.38 -11.24
C LEU A 21 -27.29 -45.84 -11.78
N SER A 22 -27.22 -47.14 -12.10
CA SER A 22 -26.46 -47.81 -13.18
C SER A 22 -25.02 -47.37 -13.53
N GLY A 23 -24.06 -48.25 -13.23
CA GLY A 23 -23.31 -48.96 -14.27
C GLY A 23 -22.30 -48.20 -15.14
N VAL A 24 -21.49 -47.30 -14.57
CA VAL A 24 -20.23 -46.86 -15.19
C VAL A 24 -19.11 -47.23 -14.21
N PRO A 25 -17.97 -47.81 -14.63
CA PRO A 25 -16.83 -47.93 -13.75
C PRO A 25 -16.38 -46.50 -13.47
N LYS A 26 -16.87 -45.92 -12.36
CA LYS A 26 -16.28 -44.73 -11.78
C LYS A 26 -14.88 -45.17 -11.38
N ARG A 27 -13.91 -44.96 -12.28
CA ARG A 27 -12.51 -44.94 -11.93
C ARG A 27 -12.43 -43.83 -10.89
N ARG A 28 -12.56 -44.21 -9.62
CA ARG A 28 -12.19 -43.35 -8.50
C ARG A 28 -10.72 -43.12 -8.75
N VAL A 29 -10.41 -42.00 -9.37
CA VAL A 29 -9.13 -41.36 -9.13
C VAL A 29 -9.19 -41.02 -7.65
N HIS A 30 -8.85 -42.00 -6.81
CA HIS A 30 -8.27 -41.70 -5.54
C HIS A 30 -7.01 -40.94 -5.93
N ALA A 31 -7.12 -39.62 -6.01
CA ALA A 31 -5.99 -38.79 -5.66
C ALA A 31 -5.62 -39.33 -4.28
N ALA A 32 -4.54 -40.10 -4.21
CA ALA A 32 -3.91 -40.37 -2.94
C ALA A 32 -3.69 -38.96 -2.37
N GLU A 33 -4.48 -38.58 -1.35
CA GLU A 33 -4.17 -37.42 -0.54
C GLU A 33 -2.79 -37.73 0.00
N SER A 34 -1.78 -37.19 -0.66
CA SER A 34 -0.42 -37.41 -0.24
C SER A 34 -0.26 -36.64 1.07
N ASP A 35 0.07 -37.35 2.14
CA ASP A 35 0.59 -36.79 3.39
C ASP A 35 1.87 -35.94 3.17
N ALA A 36 2.33 -35.79 1.92
CA ALA A 36 3.45 -34.96 1.52
C ALA A 36 3.34 -33.50 2.00
N PHE A 37 2.13 -33.00 2.26
CA PHE A 37 1.90 -31.62 2.70
C PHE A 37 1.53 -31.50 4.19
N SER A 38 1.35 -32.61 4.91
CA SER A 38 0.91 -32.58 6.32
C SER A 38 1.98 -32.02 7.27
N ASN A 39 3.26 -32.10 6.87
CA ASN A 39 4.42 -31.72 7.68
C ASN A 39 5.15 -30.47 7.16
N LEU A 40 4.50 -29.62 6.35
CA LEU A 40 5.12 -28.37 5.91
C LEU A 40 5.28 -27.40 7.10
N PRO A 41 6.51 -26.94 7.41
CA PRO A 41 6.73 -26.01 8.50
C PRO A 41 6.15 -24.63 8.18
N ASN A 42 5.69 -23.91 9.22
CA ASN A 42 5.30 -22.53 9.08
C ASN A 42 6.56 -21.65 8.98
N LEU A 43 6.94 -21.27 7.75
CA LEU A 43 8.10 -20.42 7.51
C LEU A 43 7.98 -19.01 8.10
N ALA A 44 6.77 -18.57 8.45
CA ALA A 44 6.49 -17.26 9.01
C ALA A 44 6.32 -17.27 10.55
N GLU A 45 6.66 -18.36 11.23
CA GLU A 45 6.45 -18.50 12.68
C GLU A 45 7.11 -17.39 13.51
N ASN A 46 8.27 -16.90 13.07
CA ASN A 46 9.04 -15.86 13.77
C ASN A 46 8.89 -14.45 13.16
N ALA A 47 8.10 -14.30 12.10
CA ALA A 47 7.96 -13.03 11.40
C ALA A 47 7.18 -12.02 12.27
N VAL A 48 7.73 -10.82 12.43
CA VAL A 48 7.09 -9.75 13.21
C VAL A 48 6.53 -8.68 12.27
N PRO A 49 5.22 -8.37 12.33
CA PRO A 49 4.64 -7.30 11.52
C PRO A 49 5.27 -5.93 11.80
N ILE A 50 5.50 -5.15 10.74
CA ILE A 50 5.96 -3.76 10.86
C ILE A 50 4.89 -2.93 11.58
N THR A 51 5.26 -2.36 12.72
CA THR A 51 4.34 -1.60 13.58
C THR A 51 4.09 -0.18 13.08
N VAL A 52 2.98 0.43 13.50
CA VAL A 52 2.69 1.85 13.24
C VAL A 52 3.79 2.75 13.80
N ALA A 53 4.35 2.43 14.97
CA ALA A 53 5.44 3.18 15.58
C ALA A 53 6.72 3.16 14.71
N GLU A 54 7.04 2.00 14.11
CA GLU A 54 8.16 1.91 13.17
C GLU A 54 7.89 2.75 11.91
N ARG A 55 6.66 2.75 11.40
CA ARG A 55 6.30 3.57 10.23
C ARG A 55 6.41 5.07 10.50
N ARG A 56 6.02 5.53 11.69
CA ARG A 56 6.25 6.93 12.11
C ARG A 56 7.73 7.28 12.09
N LYS A 57 8.60 6.42 12.64
CA LYS A 57 10.06 6.61 12.58
C LYS A 57 10.59 6.65 11.15
N ARG A 58 10.04 5.86 10.23
CA ARG A 58 10.40 5.91 8.79
C ARG A 58 10.02 7.26 8.17
N ILE A 59 8.85 7.80 8.49
CA ILE A 59 8.41 9.13 8.05
C ILE A 59 9.32 10.22 8.63
N GLU A 60 9.60 10.20 9.92
CA GLU A 60 10.50 11.14 10.59
C GLU A 60 11.90 11.13 9.96
N LYS A 61 12.43 9.94 9.67
CA LYS A 61 13.71 9.77 8.96
C LYS A 61 13.66 10.36 7.55
N ALA A 62 12.61 10.08 6.79
CA ALA A 62 12.43 10.68 5.46
C ALA A 62 12.35 12.20 5.54
N GLN A 63 11.65 12.75 6.53
CA GLN A 63 11.55 14.19 6.76
C GLN A 63 12.90 14.82 7.08
N SER A 64 13.74 14.19 7.90
CA SER A 64 15.12 14.66 8.13
C SER A 64 15.93 14.70 6.84
N LEU A 65 15.96 13.58 6.11
CA LEU A 65 16.71 13.47 4.87
C LEU A 65 16.20 14.42 3.79
N MET A 66 14.89 14.70 3.74
CA MET A 66 14.31 15.70 2.85
C MET A 66 14.82 17.10 3.17
N ARG A 67 14.84 17.50 4.45
CA ARG A 67 15.36 18.81 4.87
C ARG A 67 16.84 18.96 4.53
N GLU A 68 17.63 17.92 4.71
CA GLU A 68 19.05 17.88 4.32
C GLU A 68 19.25 17.99 2.81
N ALA A 69 18.38 17.35 2.02
CA ALA A 69 18.43 17.36 0.56
C ALA A 69 17.73 18.56 -0.10
N GLY A 70 17.17 19.50 0.68
CA GLY A 70 16.42 20.64 0.16
C GLY A 70 15.05 20.28 -0.47
N LEU A 71 14.51 19.09 -0.16
CA LEU A 71 13.17 18.68 -0.56
C LEU A 71 12.14 19.17 0.46
N SER A 72 11.00 19.64 -0.03
CA SER A 72 9.91 20.16 0.79
C SER A 72 8.77 19.17 0.98
N ALA A 73 8.67 18.20 0.08
CA ALA A 73 7.75 17.07 0.20
C ALA A 73 8.23 15.89 -0.66
N LEU A 74 7.66 14.72 -0.38
CA LEU A 74 7.83 13.48 -1.13
C LEU A 74 6.46 13.00 -1.59
N VAL A 75 6.32 12.73 -2.89
CA VAL A 75 5.13 12.13 -3.48
C VAL A 75 5.38 10.65 -3.75
N LEU A 76 4.45 9.82 -3.29
CA LEU A 76 4.48 8.36 -3.42
C LEU A 76 3.25 7.87 -4.17
N GLU A 77 3.45 7.04 -5.18
CA GLU A 77 2.38 6.28 -5.84
C GLU A 77 2.30 4.85 -5.29
N PRO A 78 1.17 4.12 -5.51
CA PRO A 78 1.05 2.69 -5.24
C PRO A 78 2.28 1.90 -5.66
N GLY A 79 2.92 1.23 -4.71
CA GLY A 79 4.18 0.54 -4.92
C GLY A 79 4.95 0.31 -3.62
N SER A 80 6.17 -0.20 -3.75
CA SER A 80 6.97 -0.62 -2.58
C SER A 80 7.28 0.52 -1.60
N SER A 81 7.46 1.75 -2.10
CA SER A 81 7.72 2.92 -1.27
C SER A 81 6.49 3.34 -0.47
N LEU A 82 5.30 3.34 -1.08
CA LEU A 82 4.03 3.60 -0.37
C LEU A 82 3.83 2.59 0.77
N VAL A 83 3.98 1.29 0.47
CA VAL A 83 3.88 0.21 1.48
C VAL A 83 4.93 0.38 2.57
N TYR A 84 6.17 0.76 2.23
CA TYR A 84 7.24 0.93 3.20
C TYR A 84 6.94 2.04 4.21
N PHE A 85 6.48 3.21 3.75
CA PHE A 85 6.21 4.35 4.64
C PHE A 85 4.87 4.26 5.35
N THR A 86 3.83 3.73 4.70
CA THR A 86 2.44 3.86 5.19
C THR A 86 1.77 2.53 5.52
N GLY A 87 2.29 1.42 4.96
CA GLY A 87 1.64 0.11 5.01
C GLY A 87 0.50 -0.06 4.01
N LEU A 88 0.13 1.00 3.30
CA LEU A 88 -0.93 0.99 2.33
C LEU A 88 -0.51 0.23 1.07
N SER A 89 -1.18 -0.89 0.82
CA SER A 89 -1.02 -1.71 -0.37
C SER A 89 -2.19 -1.50 -1.33
N LEU A 90 -1.89 -0.84 -2.45
CA LEU A 90 -2.83 -0.54 -3.53
C LEU A 90 -2.29 -1.07 -4.84
N TRP A 91 -3.20 -1.41 -5.75
CA TRP A 91 -2.86 -1.69 -7.14
C TRP A 91 -2.71 -0.37 -7.89
N ARG A 92 -1.68 -0.27 -8.72
CA ARG A 92 -1.48 0.90 -9.57
C ARG A 92 -2.38 0.78 -10.79
N SER A 93 -3.25 1.76 -10.99
CA SER A 93 -4.15 1.90 -12.15
C SER A 93 -3.90 3.25 -12.83
N GLU A 94 -4.60 3.55 -13.92
CA GLU A 94 -4.63 4.87 -14.56
C GLU A 94 -5.01 6.01 -13.61
N ARG A 95 -5.86 5.71 -12.61
CA ARG A 95 -6.30 6.66 -11.60
C ARG A 95 -5.16 6.98 -10.64
N PHE A 96 -5.00 8.27 -10.34
CA PHE A 96 -4.02 8.68 -9.35
C PHE A 96 -4.50 8.33 -7.94
N HIS A 97 -3.72 7.46 -7.31
CA HIS A 97 -3.66 7.29 -5.87
C HIS A 97 -2.28 7.70 -5.42
N GLY A 98 -2.17 8.30 -4.24
CA GLY A 98 -0.84 8.60 -3.71
C GLY A 98 -0.84 9.11 -2.28
N ALA A 99 0.35 9.20 -1.72
CA ALA A 99 0.59 9.86 -0.44
C ALA A 99 1.59 11.01 -0.62
N VAL A 100 1.37 12.08 0.12
CA VAL A 100 2.24 13.25 0.18
C VAL A 100 2.81 13.33 1.59
N ILE A 101 4.12 13.16 1.71
CA ILE A 101 4.85 13.33 2.97
C ILE A 101 5.54 14.69 2.92
N PRO A 102 5.06 15.72 3.65
CA PRO A 102 5.77 16.99 3.72
C PRO A 102 7.07 16.84 4.52
N ALA A 103 8.06 17.70 4.29
CA ALA A 103 9.32 17.74 5.07
C ALA A 103 9.11 18.13 6.55
N SER A 104 7.94 18.66 6.88
CA SER A 104 7.45 18.90 8.24
C SER A 104 5.93 18.78 8.27
N GLY A 105 5.39 18.14 9.31
CA GLY A 105 3.95 17.96 9.50
C GLY A 105 3.45 16.58 9.06
N GLU A 106 2.12 16.41 9.12
CA GLU A 106 1.45 15.12 8.90
C GLU A 106 1.33 14.77 7.41
N ILE A 107 1.40 13.46 7.13
CA ILE A 107 1.12 12.89 5.82
C ILE A 107 -0.33 13.14 5.38
N ALA A 108 -0.57 13.19 4.08
CA ALA A 108 -1.92 13.17 3.51
C ALA A 108 -1.99 12.22 2.30
N TYR A 109 -3.19 11.78 1.96
CA TYR A 109 -3.46 10.84 0.87
C TYR A 109 -4.37 11.46 -0.18
N VAL A 110 -4.21 11.03 -1.43
CA VAL A 110 -5.08 11.38 -2.55
C VAL A 110 -5.65 10.10 -3.15
N SER A 111 -6.96 10.05 -3.38
CA SER A 111 -7.66 8.87 -3.90
C SER A 111 -8.92 9.26 -4.69
N PRO A 112 -9.38 8.48 -5.67
CA PRO A 112 -10.68 8.68 -6.28
C PRO A 112 -11.80 8.59 -5.23
N ALA A 113 -12.81 9.45 -5.34
CA ALA A 113 -13.88 9.56 -4.33
C ALA A 113 -14.58 8.23 -4.05
N PHE A 114 -14.89 7.46 -5.09
CA PHE A 114 -15.56 6.16 -4.92
C PHE A 114 -14.67 5.08 -4.27
N GLU A 115 -13.35 5.27 -4.22
CA GLU A 115 -12.40 4.34 -3.57
C GLU A 115 -12.05 4.76 -2.13
N GLU A 116 -12.46 5.96 -1.69
CA GLU A 116 -12.15 6.50 -0.36
C GLU A 116 -12.53 5.55 0.79
N PRO A 117 -13.72 4.91 0.82
CA PRO A 117 -14.08 4.03 1.94
C PRO A 117 -13.11 2.85 2.05
N ALA A 118 -12.76 2.23 0.91
CA ALA A 118 -11.83 1.11 0.86
C ALA A 118 -10.39 1.52 1.22
N LEU A 119 -10.01 2.77 0.90
CA LEU A 119 -8.75 3.34 1.34
C LEU A 119 -8.72 3.50 2.86
N ARG A 120 -9.76 4.12 3.45
CA ARG A 120 -9.82 4.42 4.89
C ARG A 120 -9.72 3.16 5.75
N GLU A 121 -10.31 2.05 5.33
CA GLU A 121 -10.18 0.75 6.03
C GLU A 121 -8.74 0.21 6.09
N LYS A 122 -7.88 0.64 5.15
CA LYS A 122 -6.48 0.19 5.05
C LYS A 122 -5.48 1.15 5.69
N LEU A 123 -5.89 2.36 6.06
CA LEU A 123 -4.98 3.36 6.61
C LEU A 123 -4.48 2.95 7.99
N GLN A 124 -3.18 3.04 8.18
CA GLN A 124 -2.50 2.80 9.46
C GLN A 124 -1.90 4.08 10.06
N LEU A 125 -1.80 5.15 9.25
CA LEU A 125 -1.12 6.39 9.58
C LEU A 125 -1.83 7.57 8.94
N GLY A 126 -2.11 8.61 9.73
CA GLY A 126 -2.84 9.79 9.26
C GLY A 126 -4.28 9.49 8.87
N ASP A 127 -5.06 10.55 8.73
CA ASP A 127 -6.50 10.53 8.44
C ASP A 127 -6.93 11.55 7.36
N ASP A 128 -6.02 12.47 6.98
CA ASP A 128 -6.19 13.42 5.88
C ASP A 128 -6.18 12.69 4.53
N VAL A 129 -7.38 12.39 4.03
CA VAL A 129 -7.63 11.81 2.71
C VAL A 129 -8.37 12.84 1.89
N ARG A 130 -7.80 13.21 0.74
CA ARG A 130 -8.40 14.11 -0.23
C ARG A 130 -8.87 13.34 -1.44
N VAL A 131 -10.11 13.60 -1.82
CA VAL A 131 -10.78 12.86 -2.87
C VAL A 131 -11.02 13.71 -4.09
N TRP A 132 -10.96 13.08 -5.25
CA TRP A 132 -11.29 13.68 -6.53
C TRP A 132 -12.34 12.85 -7.26
N GLU A 133 -13.24 13.53 -7.97
CA GLU A 133 -14.21 12.93 -8.89
C GLU A 133 -13.57 12.68 -10.27
N GLU A 134 -14.09 11.72 -11.05
CA GLU A 134 -13.48 11.28 -12.32
C GLU A 134 -13.22 12.39 -13.36
N HIS A 135 -13.91 13.53 -13.26
CA HIS A 135 -13.76 14.68 -14.16
C HIS A 135 -12.83 15.77 -13.62
N GLU A 136 -12.37 15.63 -12.38
CA GLU A 136 -11.51 16.58 -11.70
C GLU A 136 -10.03 16.28 -11.94
N ASP A 137 -9.20 17.28 -11.71
CA ASP A 137 -7.75 17.12 -11.73
C ASP A 137 -7.24 16.68 -10.34
N PRO A 138 -6.80 15.43 -10.17
CA PRO A 138 -6.31 14.93 -8.87
C PRO A 138 -5.07 15.67 -8.37
N PHE A 139 -4.27 16.27 -9.27
CA PHE A 139 -3.01 16.91 -8.90
C PHE A 139 -3.24 18.25 -8.21
N ARG A 140 -4.42 18.85 -8.36
CA ARG A 140 -4.83 20.02 -7.58
C ARG A 140 -4.85 19.71 -6.08
N LEU A 141 -5.26 18.50 -5.70
CA LEU A 141 -5.29 18.07 -4.30
C LEU A 141 -3.87 17.96 -3.73
N VAL A 142 -2.90 17.50 -4.53
CA VAL A 142 -1.48 17.50 -4.13
C VAL A 142 -1.01 18.92 -3.87
N ALA A 143 -1.29 19.86 -4.78
CA ALA A 143 -0.94 21.28 -4.59
C ALA A 143 -1.59 21.88 -3.34
N GLN A 144 -2.87 21.58 -3.08
CA GLN A 144 -3.57 22.02 -1.88
C GLN A 144 -2.94 21.43 -0.60
N ILE A 145 -2.59 20.14 -0.58
CA ILE A 145 -1.88 19.52 0.55
C ILE A 145 -0.57 20.27 0.81
N LEU A 146 0.22 20.55 -0.23
CA LEU A 146 1.48 21.27 -0.10
C LEU A 146 1.27 22.67 0.49
N ALA A 147 0.27 23.40 -0.01
CA ALA A 147 -0.08 24.73 0.50
C ALA A 147 -0.52 24.68 1.97
N ASP A 148 -1.40 23.75 2.35
CA ASP A 148 -1.91 23.59 3.71
C ASP A 148 -0.83 23.16 4.70
N ARG A 149 0.21 22.48 4.23
CA ARG A 149 1.42 22.14 5.01
C ARG A 149 2.47 23.27 5.00
N GLY A 150 2.16 24.43 4.41
CA GLY A 150 3.03 25.60 4.40
C GLY A 150 4.22 25.50 3.43
N VAL A 151 4.18 24.60 2.46
CA VAL A 151 5.22 24.47 1.42
C VAL A 151 5.06 25.62 0.42
N LYS A 152 5.96 26.61 0.50
CA LYS A 152 5.95 27.81 -0.36
C LYS A 152 7.10 27.88 -1.37
N LYS A 153 8.16 27.13 -1.13
CA LYS A 153 9.41 27.12 -1.92
C LYS A 153 10.11 25.79 -1.74
N GLY A 154 11.06 25.50 -2.63
CA GLY A 154 11.87 24.29 -2.61
C GLY A 154 11.42 23.30 -3.68
N ALA A 155 11.73 22.01 -3.45
CA ALA A 155 11.50 20.96 -4.42
C ALA A 155 10.50 19.92 -3.93
N VAL A 156 9.57 19.49 -4.78
CA VAL A 156 8.75 18.30 -4.56
C VAL A 156 9.52 17.10 -5.10
N GLY A 157 9.89 16.20 -4.18
CA GLY A 157 10.58 14.96 -4.48
C GLY A 157 9.63 13.92 -5.06
N MET A 158 9.99 13.36 -6.21
CA MET A 158 9.29 12.23 -6.85
C MET A 158 10.06 10.95 -6.58
N GLU A 159 9.37 9.93 -6.09
CA GLU A 159 9.96 8.59 -6.04
C GLU A 159 10.19 8.04 -7.45
N ALA A 160 11.24 7.22 -7.64
CA ALA A 160 11.73 6.85 -8.96
C ALA A 160 10.71 6.11 -9.85
N SER A 161 9.71 5.45 -9.27
CA SER A 161 8.67 4.75 -10.01
C SER A 161 7.44 5.62 -10.30
N VAL A 162 7.39 6.86 -9.81
CA VAL A 162 6.27 7.77 -10.09
C VAL A 162 6.16 7.98 -11.59
N ARG A 163 4.96 7.75 -12.12
CA ARG A 163 4.69 7.77 -13.55
C ARG A 163 4.80 9.19 -14.09
N HIS A 164 5.31 9.31 -15.30
CA HIS A 164 5.63 10.63 -15.88
C HIS A 164 4.41 11.58 -15.92
N PHE A 165 3.21 11.10 -16.25
CA PHE A 165 2.03 11.98 -16.29
C PHE A 165 1.64 12.54 -14.92
N VAL A 166 1.96 11.84 -13.83
CA VAL A 166 1.77 12.32 -12.46
C VAL A 166 2.79 13.40 -12.14
N VAL A 167 4.05 13.18 -12.53
CA VAL A 167 5.12 14.18 -12.40
C VAL A 167 4.74 15.47 -13.13
N ASP A 168 4.36 15.36 -14.41
CA ASP A 168 3.93 16.48 -15.26
C ASP A 168 2.67 17.17 -14.70
N GLY A 169 1.67 16.39 -14.31
CA GLY A 169 0.43 16.88 -13.71
C GLY A 169 0.67 17.70 -12.44
N ILE A 170 1.49 17.20 -11.51
CA ILE A 170 1.86 17.93 -10.29
C ILE A 170 2.67 19.18 -10.63
N ALA A 171 3.66 19.08 -11.52
CA ALA A 171 4.49 20.22 -11.92
C ALA A 171 3.66 21.41 -12.43
N LYS A 172 2.60 21.14 -13.19
CA LYS A 172 1.65 22.15 -13.69
C LYS A 172 0.86 22.84 -12.57
N GLN A 173 0.57 22.14 -11.47
CA GLN A 173 -0.19 22.69 -10.34
C GLN A 173 0.70 23.47 -9.36
N VAL A 174 2.01 23.22 -9.34
CA VAL A 174 2.97 23.93 -8.47
C VAL A 174 4.13 24.56 -9.25
N PRO A 175 3.87 25.48 -10.20
CA PRO A 175 4.92 26.06 -11.05
C PRO A 175 5.96 26.91 -10.28
N HIS A 176 5.68 27.23 -9.02
CA HIS A 176 6.58 27.95 -8.11
C HIS A 176 7.52 27.02 -7.32
N LEU A 177 7.33 25.70 -7.40
CA LEU A 177 8.19 24.67 -6.82
C LEU A 177 8.95 23.96 -7.95
N SER A 178 10.15 23.49 -7.65
CA SER A 178 10.84 22.57 -8.57
C SER A 178 10.40 21.13 -8.34
N ILE A 179 10.53 20.31 -9.38
CA ILE A 179 10.40 18.85 -9.23
C ILE A 179 11.80 18.25 -9.20
N ALA A 180 12.06 17.37 -8.24
CA ALA A 180 13.36 16.72 -8.08
C ALA A 180 13.21 15.22 -7.83
N SER A 181 14.29 14.47 -8.04
CA SER A 181 14.33 13.06 -7.64
C SER A 181 14.41 12.93 -6.13
N ALA A 182 13.59 12.06 -5.55
CA ALA A 182 13.67 11.69 -4.13
C ALA A 182 14.48 10.41 -3.88
N GLN A 183 15.19 9.89 -4.89
CA GLN A 183 15.82 8.58 -4.80
C GLN A 183 16.83 8.47 -3.66
N ALA A 184 17.61 9.53 -3.39
CA ALA A 184 18.55 9.55 -2.28
C ALA A 184 17.84 9.43 -0.92
N VAL A 185 16.70 10.11 -0.73
CA VAL A 185 15.89 10.04 0.49
C VAL A 185 15.28 8.66 0.67
N VAL A 186 14.63 8.13 -0.38
CA VAL A 186 13.98 6.82 -0.36
C VAL A 186 15.01 5.71 -0.10
N THR A 187 16.17 5.77 -0.77
CA THR A 187 17.27 4.82 -0.57
C THR A 187 17.87 4.96 0.83
N GLY A 188 18.12 6.18 1.30
CA GLY A 188 18.64 6.44 2.65
C GLY A 188 17.71 5.90 3.74
N CYS A 189 16.40 5.88 3.51
CA CYS A 189 15.45 5.23 4.39
C CYS A 189 15.55 3.69 4.31
N ARG A 190 15.50 3.14 3.10
CA ARG A 190 15.22 1.72 2.84
C ARG A 190 16.47 0.84 2.74
N ALA A 191 17.67 1.37 2.58
CA ALA A 191 18.87 0.56 2.36
C ALA A 191 19.23 -0.31 3.57
N ILE A 192 19.10 0.24 4.79
CA ILE A 192 19.41 -0.45 6.04
C ILE A 192 18.11 -0.98 6.64
N LYS A 193 18.02 -2.31 6.81
CA LYS A 193 16.81 -3.00 7.29
C LYS A 193 16.71 -2.97 8.79
N SER A 194 15.49 -2.82 9.30
CA SER A 194 15.22 -3.03 10.73
C SER A 194 15.23 -4.53 11.06
N PRO A 195 15.37 -4.92 12.34
CA PRO A 195 15.24 -6.33 12.74
C PRO A 195 13.90 -6.95 12.30
N ALA A 196 12.80 -6.19 12.34
CA ALA A 196 11.49 -6.66 11.89
C ALA A 196 11.39 -6.86 10.37
N GLU A 197 12.22 -6.16 9.58
CA GLU A 197 12.32 -6.40 8.13
C GLU A 197 13.19 -7.62 7.77
N ILE A 198 14.01 -8.11 8.72
CA ILE A 198 14.91 -9.26 8.53
C ILE A 198 14.30 -10.57 9.07
N ALA A 199 13.49 -10.47 10.13
CA ALA A 199 12.90 -11.58 10.87
C ALA A 199 11.99 -12.50 10.06
#